data_AF-A0A3M1HT07-F1
#
_entry.id   AF-A0A3M1HT07-F1
#
_cell.length_a   1.000
_cell.length_b   1.000
_cell.length_c   1.000
_cell.angle_alpha   90.00
_cell.angle_beta   90.00
_cell.angle_gamma   90.00
#
_symmetry.space_group_name_H-M   'P 1'
#
loop_
_entity.id
_entity.type
_entity.pdbx_description
1 polymer ?
#
loop_
_entity_poly.entity_id
_entity_poly.type
_entity_poly.pdbx_seq_one_letter_code
_entity_poly.pdbx_strand_id
1 'polypeptide(L)'
;LYSARLLAGEIPPEVVEVFEAVGAPLFPEAEALQASCTCPDWEVPCKHIAALYYLLADHFEEDPFLLFLLRGRSRSEVLAALREHRQVGVGKEEEEEELEVPPLAQQLANFWDTGPEAEQVGFRVRPPDTPLPHLRRLGPPPFTTLDLPSLLTPIYATVTEEALKWAYEEAGKTS
;
A
#
# COMPACT_ATOMS: atom_id res chain seq x y z
N LEU A 1 4.51 -0.54 1.38
CA LEU A 1 4.72 -2.00 1.19
C LEU A 1 3.71 -2.82 1.98
N TYR A 2 3.47 -2.54 3.26
CA TYR A 2 2.52 -3.27 4.13
C TYR A 2 1.06 -3.27 3.65
N SER A 3 0.58 -2.12 3.14
CA SER A 3 -0.79 -1.99 2.64
C SER A 3 -1.09 -2.90 1.45
N ALA A 4 -0.10 -3.18 0.59
CA ALA A 4 -0.29 -4.08 -0.56
C ALA A 4 -0.41 -5.56 -0.14
N ARG A 5 0.27 -5.97 0.94
CA ARG A 5 0.20 -7.34 1.47
C ARG A 5 -1.09 -7.57 2.27
N LEU A 6 -1.53 -6.59 3.05
CA LEU A 6 -2.86 -6.61 3.68
C LEU A 6 -3.98 -6.68 2.64
N LEU A 7 -3.85 -5.95 1.52
CA LEU A 7 -4.80 -6.04 0.40
C LEU A 7 -4.78 -7.42 -0.28
N ALA A 8 -3.65 -8.12 -0.24
CA ALA A 8 -3.51 -9.49 -0.73
C ALA A 8 -4.00 -10.55 0.28
N GLY A 9 -4.49 -10.15 1.46
CA GLY A 9 -4.92 -11.09 2.49
C GLY A 9 -3.76 -11.71 3.27
N GLU A 10 -2.63 -11.01 3.39
CA GLU A 10 -1.50 -11.42 4.22
C GLU A 10 -1.30 -10.43 5.39
N ILE A 11 -0.99 -10.93 6.59
CA ILE A 11 -0.45 -10.12 7.70
C ILE A 11 1.04 -10.43 7.85
N PRO A 12 1.93 -9.56 7.33
CA PRO A 12 3.35 -9.67 7.58
C PRO A 12 3.67 -9.46 9.08
N PRO A 13 4.68 -10.13 9.64
CA PRO A 13 5.10 -9.94 11.04
C PRO A 13 5.34 -8.47 11.40
N GLU A 14 5.89 -7.70 10.46
CA GLU A 14 6.19 -6.28 10.65
C GLU A 14 4.92 -5.44 10.86
N VAL A 15 3.76 -5.89 10.36
CA VAL A 15 2.48 -5.22 10.64
C VAL A 15 2.06 -5.45 12.10
N VAL A 16 2.24 -6.66 12.63
CA VAL A 16 1.95 -6.95 14.03
C VAL A 16 2.78 -6.07 14.95
N GLU A 17 4.08 -5.94 14.68
CA GLU A 17 5.00 -5.08 15.43
C GLU A 17 4.56 -3.61 15.43
N VAL A 18 4.08 -3.09 14.28
CA VAL A 18 3.58 -1.71 14.18
C VAL A 18 2.34 -1.50 15.05
N PHE A 19 1.40 -2.44 15.05
CA PHE A 19 0.19 -2.34 15.85
C PHE A 19 0.50 -2.44 17.36
N GLU A 20 1.45 -3.30 17.75
CA GLU A 20 1.96 -3.37 19.12
C GLU A 20 2.63 -2.05 19.54
N ALA A 21 3.49 -1.49 18.70
CA ALA A 21 4.20 -0.24 18.99
C ALA A 21 3.26 0.97 19.20
N VAL A 22 2.08 0.96 18.56
CA VAL A 22 1.06 2.02 18.69
C VAL A 22 0.07 1.73 19.83
N GLY A 23 0.27 0.65 20.59
CA GLY A 23 -0.58 0.29 21.73
C GLY A 23 -1.96 -0.25 21.33
N ALA A 24 -2.09 -0.76 20.10
CA ALA A 24 -3.30 -1.36 19.57
C ALA A 24 -2.97 -2.74 19.00
N PRO A 25 -2.53 -3.72 19.83
CA PRO A 25 -2.06 -5.02 19.35
C PRO A 25 -3.11 -5.68 18.46
N LEU A 26 -2.72 -6.38 17.39
CA LEU A 26 -3.67 -6.99 16.45
C LEU A 26 -4.39 -8.21 17.04
N PHE A 27 -3.75 -8.95 17.92
CA PHE A 27 -4.38 -10.07 18.62
C PHE A 27 -4.92 -9.59 19.98
N PRO A 28 -6.05 -10.15 20.43
CA PRO A 28 -6.52 -9.89 21.79
C PRO A 28 -5.51 -10.46 22.79
N GLU A 29 -5.29 -9.74 23.88
CA GLU A 29 -4.59 -10.30 25.03
C GLU A 29 -5.44 -11.43 25.64
N ALA A 30 -4.80 -12.37 26.35
CA ALA A 30 -5.49 -13.52 26.93
C ALA A 30 -6.66 -13.12 27.85
N GLU A 31 -6.54 -11.97 28.52
CA GLU A 31 -7.54 -11.42 29.43
C GLU A 31 -8.69 -10.71 28.72
N ALA A 32 -8.49 -10.27 27.47
CA ALA A 32 -9.49 -9.60 26.66
C ALA A 32 -10.51 -10.56 26.04
N LEU A 33 -10.19 -11.86 25.97
CA LEU A 33 -11.03 -12.88 25.36
C LEU A 33 -11.80 -13.67 26.42
N GLN A 34 -13.03 -13.25 26.69
CA GLN A 34 -13.92 -13.99 27.59
C GLN A 34 -14.59 -15.14 26.82
N ALA A 35 -14.21 -16.37 27.14
CA ALA A 35 -14.85 -17.57 26.60
C ALA A 35 -15.60 -18.33 27.70
N SER A 36 -16.81 -18.78 27.38
CA SER A 36 -17.61 -19.64 28.26
C SER A 36 -18.09 -20.86 27.49
N CYS A 37 -18.15 -22.00 28.16
CA CYS A 37 -18.66 -23.24 27.60
C CYS A 37 -19.60 -23.89 28.62
N THR A 38 -20.66 -24.53 28.14
CA THR A 38 -21.64 -25.26 28.97
C THR A 38 -21.20 -26.70 29.28
N CYS A 39 -19.95 -27.06 28.96
CA CYS A 39 -19.40 -28.37 29.25
C CYS A 39 -19.19 -28.58 30.76
N PRO A 40 -19.13 -29.84 31.23
CA PRO A 40 -18.91 -30.14 32.64
C PRO A 40 -17.47 -29.86 33.12
N ASP A 41 -16.55 -29.48 32.22
CA ASP A 41 -15.16 -29.15 32.55
C ASP A 41 -15.08 -27.76 33.20
N TRP A 42 -14.35 -27.64 34.31
CA TRP A 42 -14.20 -26.39 35.09
C TRP A 42 -12.97 -25.57 34.70
N GLU A 43 -12.10 -26.11 33.85
CA GLU A 43 -10.91 -25.42 33.33
C GLU A 43 -11.29 -24.45 32.20
N VAL A 44 -10.63 -23.29 32.17
CA VAL A 44 -10.74 -22.32 31.08
C VAL A 44 -9.33 -22.00 30.57
N PRO A 45 -9.02 -22.23 29.28
CA PRO A 45 -9.89 -22.83 28.27
C PRO A 45 -10.05 -24.35 28.45
N CYS A 46 -11.29 -24.85 28.41
CA CYS A 46 -11.53 -26.30 28.31
C CYS A 46 -11.17 -26.80 26.90
N LYS A 47 -11.13 -28.12 26.69
CA LYS A 47 -10.81 -28.73 25.38
C LYS A 47 -11.66 -28.21 24.22
N HIS A 48 -12.92 -27.82 24.47
CA HIS A 48 -13.80 -27.27 23.44
C HIS A 48 -13.45 -25.83 23.09
N ILE A 49 -13.17 -25.00 24.09
CA ILE A 49 -12.72 -23.61 23.88
C ILE A 49 -11.36 -23.63 23.19
N ALA A 50 -10.44 -24.50 23.61
CA ALA A 50 -9.15 -24.67 22.95
C ALA A 50 -9.34 -25.10 21.48
N ALA A 51 -10.19 -26.09 21.20
CA ALA A 51 -10.50 -26.50 19.82
C ALA A 51 -11.08 -25.35 18.99
N LEU A 52 -11.97 -24.53 19.57
CA LEU A 52 -12.51 -23.34 18.92
C LEU A 52 -11.41 -22.31 18.62
N TYR A 53 -10.46 -22.08 19.54
CA TYR A 53 -9.34 -21.18 19.31
C TYR A 53 -8.43 -21.67 18.18
N TYR A 54 -8.18 -22.97 18.07
CA TYR A 54 -7.44 -23.53 16.93
C TYR A 54 -8.16 -23.29 15.61
N LEU A 55 -9.48 -23.55 15.55
CA LEU A 55 -10.26 -23.28 14.33
C LEU A 55 -10.30 -21.79 13.96
N LEU A 56 -10.37 -20.90 14.96
CA LEU A 56 -10.30 -19.47 14.73
C LEU A 56 -8.92 -19.04 14.21
N ALA A 57 -7.84 -19.60 14.74
CA ALA A 57 -6.49 -19.34 14.26
C ALA A 57 -6.34 -19.73 12.78
N ASP A 58 -6.79 -20.93 12.39
CA ASP A 58 -6.79 -21.38 11.00
C ASP A 58 -7.56 -20.40 10.10
N HIS A 59 -8.72 -19.92 10.53
CA HIS A 59 -9.49 -18.93 9.77
C HIS A 59 -8.82 -17.55 9.67
N PHE A 60 -8.04 -17.13 10.67
CA PHE A 60 -7.28 -15.87 10.59
C PHE A 60 -6.12 -15.98 9.59
N GLU A 61 -5.54 -17.17 9.43
CA GLU A 61 -4.53 -17.41 8.39
C GLU A 61 -5.15 -17.34 6.99
N GLU A 62 -6.38 -17.80 6.82
CA GLU A 62 -7.12 -17.73 5.54
C GLU A 62 -7.66 -16.33 5.23
N ASP A 63 -8.23 -15.62 6.21
CA ASP A 63 -8.76 -14.27 6.07
C ASP A 63 -8.36 -13.34 7.24
N PRO A 64 -7.25 -12.60 7.07
CA PRO A 64 -6.83 -11.57 8.01
C PRO A 64 -7.86 -10.50 8.38
N PHE A 65 -8.86 -10.23 7.52
CA PHE A 65 -9.83 -9.19 7.83
C PHE A 65 -10.75 -9.56 9.00
N LEU A 66 -10.81 -10.84 9.37
CA LEU A 66 -11.52 -11.31 10.56
C LEU A 66 -10.94 -10.72 11.86
N LEU A 67 -9.63 -10.43 11.91
CA LEU A 67 -9.03 -9.77 13.07
C LEU A 67 -9.51 -8.32 13.24
N PHE A 68 -9.73 -7.61 12.13
CA PHE A 68 -10.34 -6.27 12.17
C PHE A 68 -11.82 -6.35 12.52
N LEU A 69 -12.52 -7.38 12.04
CA LEU A 69 -13.92 -7.63 12.38
C LEU A 69 -14.10 -7.89 13.87
N LEU A 70 -13.18 -8.63 14.51
CA LEU A 70 -13.15 -8.80 15.96
C LEU A 70 -12.99 -7.48 16.73
N ARG A 71 -12.38 -6.46 16.11
CA ARG A 71 -12.32 -5.08 16.63
C ARG A 71 -13.51 -4.21 16.21
N GLY A 72 -14.54 -4.80 15.62
CA GLY A 72 -15.73 -4.08 15.16
C GLY A 72 -15.49 -3.23 13.91
N ARG A 73 -14.46 -3.55 13.12
CA ARG A 73 -14.19 -2.89 11.84
C ARG A 73 -14.42 -3.87 10.70
N SER A 74 -15.38 -3.55 9.85
CA SER A 74 -15.63 -4.31 8.62
C SER A 74 -14.48 -4.13 7.63
N ARG A 75 -14.35 -5.10 6.72
CA ARG A 75 -13.39 -5.04 5.62
C ARG A 75 -13.51 -3.74 4.80
N SER A 76 -14.73 -3.31 4.49
CA SER A 76 -14.97 -2.09 3.73
C SER A 76 -14.50 -0.84 4.46
N GLU A 77 -14.71 -0.74 5.78
CA GLU A 77 -14.24 0.40 6.59
C GLU A 77 -12.71 0.45 6.64
N VAL A 78 -12.04 -0.69 6.83
CA VAL A 78 -10.57 -0.75 6.84
C VAL A 78 -10.01 -0.34 5.48
N LEU A 79 -10.60 -0.86 4.39
CA LEU A 79 -10.16 -0.52 3.03
C LEU A 79 -10.42 0.95 2.68
N ALA A 80 -11.54 1.52 3.13
CA ALA A 80 -11.84 2.94 2.96
C ALA A 80 -10.81 3.81 3.69
N ALA A 81 -10.53 3.52 4.96
CA ALA A 81 -9.53 4.25 5.75
C ALA A 81 -8.13 4.16 5.12
N LEU A 82 -7.74 2.98 4.60
CA LEU A 82 -6.46 2.82 3.89
C LEU A 82 -6.39 3.61 2.57
N ARG A 83 -7.51 3.79 1.87
CA ARG A 83 -7.61 4.61 0.65
C ARG A 83 -7.52 6.09 1.00
N GLU A 84 -8.28 6.53 1.98
CA GLU A 84 -8.26 7.92 2.48
C GLU A 84 -6.85 8.30 2.93
N HIS A 85 -6.18 7.47 3.73
CA HIS A 85 -4.79 7.72 4.13
C HIS A 85 -3.79 7.72 2.96
N ARG A 86 -4.07 7.01 1.87
CA ARG A 86 -3.26 7.09 0.65
C ARG A 86 -3.49 8.41 -0.09
N GLN A 87 -4.73 8.88 -0.13
CA GLN A 87 -5.10 10.17 -0.71
C GLN A 87 -4.58 11.34 0.11
N VAL A 88 -4.47 11.24 1.44
CA VAL A 88 -3.82 12.31 2.24
C VAL A 88 -2.33 12.52 1.84
N GLY A 89 -1.70 11.53 1.18
CA GLY A 89 -0.36 11.67 0.57
C GLY A 89 -0.36 12.19 -0.88
N VAL A 90 -1.52 12.23 -1.54
CA VAL A 90 -1.73 12.73 -2.91
C VAL A 90 -2.76 13.85 -2.80
N GLY A 91 -2.27 15.09 -2.68
CA GLY A 91 -3.03 16.33 -2.48
C GLY A 91 -4.55 16.23 -2.63
N LYS A 92 -5.23 16.54 -1.52
CA LYS A 92 -6.63 16.97 -1.36
C LYS A 92 -7.49 16.83 -2.63
N GLU A 93 -8.50 15.98 -2.57
CA GLU A 93 -9.60 15.92 -3.54
C GLU A 93 -10.10 17.35 -3.79
N GLU A 94 -9.71 17.89 -4.95
CA GLU A 94 -10.36 19.02 -5.56
C GLU A 94 -11.78 18.56 -5.91
N GLU A 95 -12.77 19.39 -5.59
CA GLU A 95 -14.15 19.18 -6.05
C GLU A 95 -14.11 18.85 -7.55
N GLU A 96 -14.68 17.71 -7.95
CA GLU A 96 -14.86 17.37 -9.36
C GLU A 96 -15.75 18.44 -9.99
N GLU A 97 -15.16 19.53 -10.46
CA GLU A 97 -15.75 20.34 -11.52
C GLU A 97 -15.91 19.43 -12.72
N GLU A 98 -17.14 19.22 -13.16
CA GLU A 98 -17.46 18.49 -14.38
C GLU A 98 -16.93 19.30 -15.57
N LEU A 99 -15.66 19.09 -15.90
CA LEU A 99 -15.01 19.73 -17.04
C LEU A 99 -15.70 19.22 -18.31
N GLU A 100 -16.30 20.13 -19.08
CA GLU A 100 -16.84 19.82 -20.40
C GLU A 100 -15.68 19.51 -21.37
N VAL A 101 -15.19 18.27 -21.35
CA VAL A 101 -14.17 17.79 -22.27
C VAL A 101 -14.87 17.35 -23.57
N PRO A 102 -14.60 17.99 -24.72
CA PRO A 102 -15.20 17.58 -25.99
C PRO A 102 -14.76 16.16 -26.38
N PRO A 103 -15.54 15.43 -27.20
CA PRO A 103 -15.20 14.06 -27.59
C PRO A 103 -13.83 13.96 -28.27
N LEU A 104 -13.06 12.90 -27.98
CA LEU A 104 -11.71 12.66 -28.50
C LEU A 104 -11.60 12.83 -30.03
N ALA A 105 -12.63 12.40 -30.78
CA ALA A 105 -12.67 12.53 -32.23
C ALA A 105 -12.52 13.99 -32.72
N GLN A 106 -12.95 14.97 -31.92
CA GLN A 106 -12.83 16.41 -32.21
C GLN A 106 -11.48 16.99 -31.78
N GLN A 107 -10.66 16.22 -31.05
CA GLN A 107 -9.38 16.65 -30.50
C GLN A 107 -8.18 15.97 -31.16
N LEU A 108 -8.38 15.08 -32.15
CA LEU A 108 -7.30 14.35 -32.82
C LEU A 108 -6.23 15.25 -33.44
N ALA A 109 -6.61 16.44 -33.92
CA ALA A 109 -5.67 17.38 -34.53
C ALA A 109 -4.59 17.87 -33.56
N ASN A 110 -4.96 18.04 -32.27
CA ASN A 110 -4.11 18.62 -31.24
C ASN A 110 -3.84 17.59 -30.12
N PHE A 111 -4.04 16.29 -30.39
CA PHE A 111 -3.96 15.24 -29.38
C PHE A 111 -2.57 15.13 -28.74
N TRP A 112 -1.53 15.45 -29.49
CA TRP A 112 -0.14 15.45 -29.02
C TRP A 112 0.32 16.82 -28.48
N ASP A 113 -0.55 17.83 -28.56
CA ASP A 113 -0.23 19.15 -28.04
C ASP A 113 -0.48 19.18 -26.55
N THR A 114 0.44 19.83 -25.85
CA THR A 114 0.32 20.04 -24.41
C THR A 114 -0.41 21.36 -24.19
N GLY A 115 -1.63 21.30 -23.64
CA GLY A 115 -2.44 22.49 -23.34
C GLY A 115 -1.84 23.34 -22.21
N PRO A 116 -2.26 24.61 -22.07
CA PRO A 116 -1.81 25.50 -21.00
C PRO A 116 -2.11 24.96 -19.59
N GLU A 117 -3.06 24.04 -19.46
CA GLU A 117 -3.39 23.34 -18.22
C GLU A 117 -2.23 22.47 -17.72
N ALA A 118 -1.35 22.00 -18.61
CA ALA A 118 -0.19 21.20 -18.21
C ALA A 118 0.81 22.00 -17.37
N GLU A 119 0.86 23.33 -17.52
CA GLU A 119 1.69 24.20 -16.68
C GLU A 119 1.20 24.22 -15.22
N GLN A 120 -0.08 23.89 -14.99
CA GLN A 120 -0.68 23.79 -13.67
C GLN A 120 -0.36 22.45 -12.99
N VAL A 121 0.12 21.47 -13.74
CA VAL A 121 0.49 20.15 -13.21
C VAL A 121 1.82 20.25 -12.46
N GLY A 122 1.73 20.39 -11.15
CA GLY A 122 2.88 20.37 -10.26
C GLY A 122 3.47 18.97 -10.12
N PHE A 123 4.62 18.71 -10.73
CA PHE A 123 5.36 17.46 -10.50
C PHE A 123 6.17 17.54 -9.21
N ARG A 124 5.83 16.71 -8.23
CA ARG A 124 6.65 16.55 -7.02
C ARG A 124 7.60 15.36 -7.16
N VAL A 125 8.81 15.64 -7.64
CA VAL A 125 9.87 14.64 -7.68
C VAL A 125 10.35 14.36 -6.25
N ARG A 126 10.36 13.09 -5.85
CA ARG A 126 10.95 12.62 -4.58
C ARG A 126 12.04 11.58 -4.91
N PRO A 127 13.18 11.62 -4.21
CA PRO A 127 14.17 10.55 -4.34
C PRO A 127 13.53 9.20 -3.99
N PRO A 128 13.83 8.15 -4.76
CA PRO A 128 13.30 6.83 -4.48
C PRO A 128 13.91 6.28 -3.18
N ASP A 129 13.07 5.73 -2.30
CA ASP A 129 13.51 5.14 -1.02
C ASP A 129 14.42 3.92 -1.21
N THR A 130 14.37 3.30 -2.39
CA THR A 130 15.21 2.16 -2.76
C THR A 130 15.87 2.42 -4.10
N PRO A 131 17.16 2.05 -4.27
CA PRO A 131 17.83 2.23 -5.54
C PRO A 131 17.25 1.29 -6.60
N LEU A 132 17.04 1.84 -7.80
CA LEU A 132 16.69 1.09 -9.02
C LEU A 132 15.44 0.19 -8.88
N PRO A 133 14.30 0.70 -8.37
CA PRO A 133 13.15 -0.14 -8.04
C PRO A 133 12.56 -0.84 -9.27
N HIS A 134 12.64 -0.20 -10.44
CA HIS A 134 12.13 -0.75 -11.70
C HIS A 134 12.95 -1.97 -12.17
N LEU A 135 14.29 -1.87 -12.14
CA LEU A 135 15.15 -2.99 -12.56
C LEU A 135 15.01 -4.19 -11.64
N ARG A 136 14.85 -3.97 -10.33
CA ARG A 136 14.65 -5.04 -9.35
C ARG A 136 13.29 -5.75 -9.51
N ARG A 137 12.25 -5.00 -9.89
CA ARG A 137 10.88 -5.55 -10.02
C ARG A 137 10.67 -6.33 -11.30
N LEU A 138 11.28 -5.91 -12.40
CA LEU A 138 11.07 -6.53 -13.71
C LEU A 138 11.83 -7.85 -13.88
N GLY A 139 12.93 -8.04 -13.15
CA GLY A 139 13.76 -9.24 -13.25
C GLY A 139 14.45 -9.39 -14.62
N PRO A 140 15.12 -10.53 -14.88
CA PRO A 140 15.75 -10.78 -16.16
C PRO A 140 14.70 -11.01 -17.25
N PRO A 141 14.77 -10.30 -18.39
CA PRO A 141 13.80 -10.45 -19.47
C PRO A 141 13.94 -11.79 -20.20
N PRO A 142 12.82 -12.42 -20.61
CA PRO A 142 12.83 -13.78 -21.20
C PRO A 142 13.33 -13.83 -22.65
N PHE A 143 13.60 -12.69 -23.27
CA PHE A 143 13.95 -12.58 -24.69
C PHE A 143 15.44 -12.36 -24.96
N THR A 144 16.28 -12.28 -23.92
CA THR A 144 17.72 -12.11 -24.09
C THR A 144 18.51 -12.88 -23.03
N THR A 145 19.72 -13.29 -23.41
CA THR A 145 20.68 -13.94 -22.52
C THR A 145 21.63 -12.95 -21.86
N LEU A 146 21.55 -11.67 -22.23
CA LEU A 146 22.33 -10.61 -21.61
C LEU A 146 21.85 -10.36 -20.18
N ASP A 147 22.81 -10.16 -19.28
CA ASP A 147 22.53 -9.67 -17.92
C ASP A 147 22.20 -8.16 -17.96
N LEU A 148 21.02 -7.85 -18.50
CA LEU A 148 20.51 -6.50 -18.63
C LEU A 148 20.42 -5.76 -17.28
N PRO A 149 20.00 -6.37 -16.16
CA PRO A 149 20.05 -5.72 -14.85
C PRO A 149 21.44 -5.15 -14.53
N SER A 150 22.50 -5.94 -14.68
CA SER A 150 23.86 -5.47 -14.41
C SER A 150 24.32 -4.38 -15.39
N LEU A 151 23.96 -4.50 -16.67
CA LEU A 151 24.32 -3.50 -17.70
C LEU A 151 23.59 -2.17 -17.53
N LEU A 152 22.31 -2.20 -17.14
CA LEU A 152 21.47 -1.02 -17.01
C LEU A 152 21.64 -0.32 -15.65
N THR A 153 22.06 -1.04 -14.60
CA THR A 153 22.27 -0.48 -13.26
C THR A 153 23.10 0.82 -13.27
N PRO A 154 24.32 0.88 -13.85
CA PRO A 154 25.10 2.11 -13.86
C PRO A 154 24.43 3.23 -14.66
N ILE A 155 23.76 2.90 -15.77
CA ILE A 155 23.05 3.88 -16.61
C ILE A 155 21.91 4.52 -15.81
N TYR A 156 21.05 3.71 -15.20
CA TYR A 156 19.93 4.20 -14.41
C TYR A 156 20.39 4.95 -13.16
N ALA A 157 21.50 4.57 -12.54
CA ALA A 157 22.08 5.31 -11.42
C ALA A 157 22.46 6.74 -11.84
N THR A 158 23.20 6.89 -12.94
CA THR A 158 23.58 8.21 -13.47
C THR A 158 22.37 9.03 -13.89
N VAL A 159 21.40 8.43 -14.58
CA VAL A 159 20.16 9.13 -14.98
C VAL A 159 19.36 9.59 -13.77
N THR A 160 19.28 8.77 -12.72
CA THR A 160 18.57 9.13 -11.49
C THR A 160 19.27 10.28 -10.77
N GLU A 161 20.60 10.25 -10.67
CA GLU A 161 21.37 11.32 -10.06
C GLU A 161 21.16 12.66 -10.80
N GLU A 162 21.25 12.64 -12.13
CA GLU A 162 21.12 13.84 -12.95
C GLU A 162 19.68 14.39 -12.94
N ALA A 163 18.69 13.51 -12.96
CA ALA A 163 17.28 13.90 -12.84
C ALA A 163 16.97 14.53 -11.47
N LEU A 164 17.56 14.01 -10.39
CA LEU A 164 17.41 14.59 -9.05
C LEU A 164 18.11 15.95 -8.96
N LYS A 165 19.33 16.10 -9.53
CA LYS A 165 19.99 17.42 -9.60
C LYS A 165 19.10 18.44 -10.29
N TRP A 166 18.59 18.11 -11.49
CA TRP A 166 17.73 19.01 -12.24
C TRP A 166 16.47 19.40 -11.46
N ALA A 167 15.77 18.41 -10.88
CA ALA A 167 14.54 18.65 -10.11
C ALA A 167 14.76 19.50 -8.84
N TYR A 168 15.92 19.38 -8.17
CA TYR A 168 16.22 20.15 -6.96
C TYR A 168 16.97 21.47 -7.21
N GLU A 169 17.66 21.62 -8.34
CA GLU A 169 18.27 22.90 -8.77
C GLU A 169 17.22 23.88 -9.29
N GLU A 170 16.18 23.41 -9.98
CA GLU A 170 15.05 24.26 -10.41
C GLU A 170 14.19 24.70 -9.22
N ALA A 171 14.03 23.85 -8.20
CA ALA A 171 13.34 24.21 -6.95
C ALA A 171 14.07 25.29 -6.13
N GLY A 172 15.37 25.51 -6.37
CA GLY A 172 16.18 26.53 -5.71
C GLY A 172 16.22 27.89 -6.42
N LYS A 173 15.71 27.99 -7.65
CA LYS A 173 15.72 29.23 -8.46
C LYS A 173 14.41 30.02 -8.40
N THR A 174 13.39 29.51 -7.71
CA THR A 174 12.07 30.13 -7.55
C THR A 174 11.83 30.71 -6.15
N SER A 175 12.86 31.31 -5.54
CA SER A 175 12.73 32.13 -4.34
C SER A 175 13.11 33.59 -4.59
#